data_AF-A0A2T6FDK0-F1
#
_entry.id   AF-A0A2T6FDK0-F1
#
_cell.length_a   1.000
_cell.length_b   1.000
_cell.length_c   1.000
_cell.angle_alpha   90.00
_cell.angle_beta   90.00
_cell.angle_gamma   90.00
#
_symmetry.space_group_name_H-M   'P 1'
#
loop_
_entity.id
_entity.type
_entity.pdbx_description
1 polymer ?
#
loop_
_entity_poly.entity_id
_entity_poly.type
_entity_poly.pdbx_seq_one_letter_code
_entity_poly.pdbx_strand_id
1 'polypeptide(L)'
;MKAIFLFCASLMAMNIAIAQTSLNTTNAKPANEISPPKTQIEDLDWIDKKHMEDEALKIDTLFQSKLGVGIRRDLTDLNSLQRLIDNKLVEPDDYKTLQAMGIVLGNVMQADFSSALEWKVYSDELGRSRALCIRNSANCLFPITMLERRVESGIHPDVKKIYHEAILSMEEHLPRLPYGGGIMYRLPR
;
A
#
# COMPACT_ATOMS: atom_id res chain seq x y z
N MET A 1 10.32 -43.77 -51.14
CA MET A 1 11.51 -43.96 -51.99
C MET A 1 12.56 -42.99 -51.48
N LYS A 2 13.46 -43.42 -50.58
CA LYS A 2 14.87 -43.77 -50.86
C LYS A 2 15.59 -42.77 -51.77
N ALA A 3 16.55 -42.02 -51.24
CA ALA A 3 17.96 -42.17 -51.63
C ALA A 3 18.86 -41.21 -50.80
N ILE A 4 19.88 -41.82 -50.20
CA ILE A 4 21.07 -41.22 -49.61
C ILE A 4 22.17 -41.24 -50.68
N PHE A 5 22.92 -40.14 -50.81
CA PHE A 5 24.26 -40.00 -51.40
C PHE A 5 24.85 -38.74 -50.73
N LEU A 6 25.91 -38.70 -49.90
CA LEU A 6 27.22 -39.34 -49.87
C LEU A 6 28.08 -39.03 -51.10
N PHE A 7 28.88 -37.95 -51.07
CA PHE A 7 30.31 -38.00 -51.42
C PHE A 7 31.08 -36.68 -51.19
N CYS A 8 32.29 -36.82 -50.63
CA CYS A 8 33.56 -36.10 -50.87
C CYS A 8 33.64 -34.56 -50.95
N ALA A 9 34.77 -33.90 -50.70
CA ALA A 9 36.02 -34.12 -49.96
C ALA A 9 36.86 -32.85 -50.24
N SER A 10 37.59 -32.39 -49.22
CA SER A 10 38.89 -31.68 -49.33
C SER A 10 38.98 -30.36 -50.10
N LEU A 11 39.43 -29.27 -49.44
CA LEU A 11 40.83 -28.80 -49.50
C LEU A 11 41.02 -27.43 -48.83
N MET A 12 42.20 -27.33 -48.19
CA MET A 12 43.04 -26.15 -47.99
C MET A 12 42.64 -25.04 -47.00
N ALA A 13 43.45 -24.97 -45.95
CA ALA A 13 43.66 -23.82 -45.09
C ALA A 13 44.41 -22.70 -45.83
N MET A 14 44.08 -21.44 -45.49
CA MET A 14 45.05 -20.35 -45.53
C MET A 14 44.60 -19.25 -44.55
N ASN A 15 45.42 -19.04 -43.52
CA ASN A 15 45.37 -17.86 -42.65
C ASN A 15 45.71 -16.61 -43.47
N ILE A 16 45.17 -15.44 -43.09
CA ILE A 16 45.91 -14.17 -42.86
C ILE A 16 44.95 -12.98 -42.62
N ALA A 17 45.34 -12.18 -41.62
CA ALA A 17 45.10 -10.75 -41.37
C ALA A 17 43.73 -10.24 -40.87
N ILE A 18 43.80 -9.76 -39.63
CA ILE A 18 42.88 -8.87 -38.93
C ILE A 18 42.96 -7.46 -39.57
N ALA A 19 41.80 -6.89 -39.87
CA ALA A 19 41.60 -5.44 -39.91
C ALA A 19 40.14 -5.16 -39.49
N GLN A 20 39.91 -4.92 -38.20
CA GLN A 20 38.62 -4.39 -37.73
C GLN A 20 38.61 -2.88 -38.00
N THR A 21 37.97 -2.46 -39.08
CA THR A 21 37.60 -1.08 -39.31
C THR A 21 36.50 -0.68 -38.34
N SER A 22 36.85 0.13 -37.34
CA SER A 22 35.89 0.82 -36.49
C SER A 22 35.19 1.92 -37.29
N LEU A 23 33.91 1.70 -37.62
CA LEU A 23 33.03 2.77 -38.07
C LEU A 23 32.26 3.28 -36.87
N ASN A 24 32.65 4.45 -36.38
CA ASN A 24 31.88 5.26 -35.46
C ASN A 24 30.58 5.69 -36.15
N THR A 25 29.45 5.15 -35.70
CA THR A 25 28.12 5.68 -36.01
C THR A 25 27.54 6.30 -34.74
N THR A 26 27.59 7.63 -34.72
CA THR A 26 26.65 8.58 -34.13
C THR A 26 25.73 8.09 -32.99
N ASN A 27 26.01 8.60 -31.78
CA ASN A 27 25.07 8.95 -30.71
C ASN A 27 23.72 8.18 -30.68
N ALA A 28 23.75 6.95 -30.18
CA ALA A 28 22.56 6.35 -29.58
C ALA A 28 22.39 6.93 -28.17
N LYS A 29 21.33 7.75 -28.00
CA LYS A 29 20.78 8.17 -26.70
C LYS A 29 20.63 6.92 -25.81
N PRO A 30 21.20 6.89 -24.59
CA PRO A 30 21.02 5.71 -23.74
C PRO A 30 19.54 5.50 -23.43
N ALA A 31 19.18 4.23 -23.39
CA ALA A 31 17.86 3.72 -23.10
C ALA A 31 17.27 4.40 -21.87
N ASN A 32 16.04 4.88 -22.03
CA ASN A 32 15.03 5.17 -21.01
C ASN A 32 15.53 5.01 -19.56
N GLU A 33 16.15 6.04 -18.99
CA GLU A 33 16.10 6.24 -17.55
C GLU A 33 14.62 6.46 -17.23
N ILE A 34 13.92 5.40 -16.83
CA ILE A 34 12.67 5.54 -16.11
C ILE A 34 13.09 6.19 -14.79
N SER A 35 13.10 7.53 -14.76
CA SER A 35 13.13 8.25 -13.50
C SER A 35 12.04 7.63 -12.64
N PRO A 36 12.34 7.22 -11.39
CA PRO A 36 11.31 6.68 -10.53
C PRO A 36 10.13 7.67 -10.50
N PRO A 37 8.87 7.17 -10.45
CA PRO A 37 7.70 8.00 -10.26
C PRO A 37 8.01 9.04 -9.20
N LYS A 38 7.77 10.32 -9.51
CA LYS A 38 8.00 11.39 -8.54
C LYS A 38 6.90 11.33 -7.49
N THR A 39 7.07 10.44 -6.51
CA THR A 39 6.21 10.38 -5.33
C THR A 39 6.29 11.71 -4.58
N GLN A 40 5.13 12.25 -4.22
CA GLN A 40 4.99 13.46 -3.43
C GLN A 40 4.22 13.15 -2.15
N ILE A 41 4.80 13.52 -1.01
CA ILE A 41 4.19 13.33 0.31
C ILE A 41 4.06 14.71 0.95
N GLU A 42 2.82 15.14 1.14
CA GLU A 42 2.48 16.47 1.61
C GLU A 42 1.61 16.40 2.87
N ASP A 43 1.58 17.48 3.63
CA ASP A 43 0.63 17.62 4.74
C ASP A 43 -0.82 17.62 4.23
N LEU A 44 -1.74 17.10 5.04
CA LEU A 44 -3.15 17.26 4.75
C LEU A 44 -3.54 18.74 4.73
N ASP A 45 -4.12 19.18 3.62
CA ASP A 45 -4.74 20.48 3.54
C ASP A 45 -6.09 20.51 4.28
N TRP A 46 -6.76 21.66 4.27
CA TRP A 46 -8.05 21.81 4.95
C TRP A 46 -9.17 20.99 4.29
N ILE A 47 -9.12 20.81 2.96
CA ILE A 47 -10.12 20.05 2.19
C ILE A 47 -10.01 18.57 2.55
N ASP A 48 -8.78 18.07 2.65
CA ASP A 48 -8.49 16.70 3.01
C ASP A 48 -8.96 16.36 4.42
N LYS A 49 -8.63 17.22 5.38
CA LYS A 49 -9.07 17.07 6.77
C LYS A 49 -10.59 17.04 6.84
N LYS A 50 -11.24 18.01 6.21
CA LYS A 50 -12.71 18.11 6.20
C LYS A 50 -13.35 16.88 5.56
N HIS A 51 -12.83 16.42 4.44
CA HIS A 51 -13.31 15.21 3.79
C HIS A 51 -13.17 13.98 4.69
N MET A 52 -12.00 13.79 5.33
CA MET A 52 -11.79 12.66 6.24
C MET A 52 -12.71 12.71 7.46
N GLU A 53 -12.95 13.90 8.01
CA GLU A 53 -13.90 14.12 9.10
C GLU A 53 -15.33 13.76 8.68
N ASP A 54 -15.75 14.17 7.49
CA ASP A 54 -17.07 13.88 6.95
C ASP A 54 -17.27 12.38 6.71
N GLU A 55 -16.28 11.68 6.15
CA GLU A 55 -16.33 10.23 5.99
C GLU A 55 -16.36 9.49 7.34
N ALA A 56 -15.56 9.94 8.32
CA ALA A 56 -15.60 9.35 9.67
C ALA A 56 -16.96 9.57 10.35
N LEU A 57 -17.60 10.72 10.15
CA LEU A 57 -18.94 11.01 10.70
C LEU A 57 -20.03 10.12 10.10
N LYS A 58 -19.92 9.74 8.82
CA LYS A 58 -20.83 8.76 8.23
C LYS A 58 -20.72 7.40 8.91
N ILE A 59 -19.49 6.95 9.19
CA ILE A 59 -19.28 5.69 9.92
C ILE A 59 -19.76 5.79 11.37
N ASP A 60 -19.55 6.93 12.03
CA ASP A 60 -20.08 7.17 13.37
C ASP A 60 -21.61 7.07 13.39
N THR A 61 -22.28 7.64 12.38
CA THR A 61 -23.74 7.52 12.21
C THR A 61 -24.17 6.06 12.04
N LEU A 62 -23.41 5.25 11.29
CA LEU A 62 -23.67 3.81 11.16
C LEU A 62 -23.45 3.07 12.48
N PHE A 63 -22.37 3.36 13.20
CA PHE A 63 -22.12 2.78 14.52
C PHE A 63 -23.28 3.08 15.47
N GLN A 64 -23.73 4.33 15.53
CA GLN A 64 -24.80 4.72 16.44
C GLN A 64 -26.14 4.09 16.05
N SER A 65 -26.52 4.19 14.78
CA SER A 65 -27.84 3.75 14.31
C SER A 65 -27.97 2.23 14.20
N LYS A 66 -26.88 1.49 13.96
CA LYS A 66 -26.93 0.03 13.77
C LYS A 66 -26.38 -0.77 14.94
N LEU A 67 -25.43 -0.22 15.70
CA LEU A 67 -24.73 -0.94 16.75
C LEU A 67 -24.94 -0.35 18.15
N GLY A 68 -25.53 0.84 18.26
CA GLY A 68 -25.79 1.55 19.52
C GLY A 68 -24.53 2.09 20.20
N VAL A 69 -23.45 2.31 19.44
CA VAL A 69 -22.16 2.81 19.96
C VAL A 69 -21.65 3.97 19.10
N GLY A 70 -20.80 4.84 19.64
CA GLY A 70 -20.07 5.84 18.84
C GLY A 70 -18.61 5.44 18.61
N ILE A 71 -17.95 6.12 17.69
CA ILE A 71 -16.49 6.05 17.47
C ILE A 71 -15.76 6.56 18.72
N ARG A 72 -14.79 5.77 19.21
CA ARG A 72 -13.99 6.10 20.41
C ARG A 72 -12.53 6.47 20.10
N ARG A 73 -12.04 6.12 18.92
CA ARG A 73 -10.64 6.20 18.48
C ARG A 73 -9.71 5.33 19.34
N ASP A 74 -10.18 4.14 19.70
CA ASP A 74 -9.40 3.12 20.40
C ASP A 74 -9.58 1.72 19.76
N LEU A 75 -8.97 0.67 20.32
CA LEU A 75 -9.03 -0.68 19.73
C LEU A 75 -10.43 -1.29 19.68
N THR A 76 -11.37 -0.78 20.47
CA THR A 76 -12.74 -1.28 20.46
C THR A 76 -13.50 -0.87 19.19
N ASP A 77 -13.05 0.17 18.48
CA ASP A 77 -13.59 0.52 17.17
C ASP A 77 -13.29 -0.54 16.12
N LEU A 78 -12.20 -1.32 16.27
CA LEU A 78 -11.91 -2.46 15.40
C LEU A 78 -13.03 -3.52 15.47
N ASN A 79 -13.60 -3.74 16.68
CA ASN A 79 -14.75 -4.64 16.85
C ASN A 79 -16.00 -4.06 16.20
N SER A 80 -16.23 -2.75 16.31
CA SER A 80 -17.38 -2.09 15.68
C SER A 80 -17.30 -2.17 14.16
N LEU A 81 -16.12 -1.94 13.57
CA LEU A 81 -15.86 -2.11 12.15
C LEU A 81 -16.11 -3.56 11.70
N GLN A 82 -15.61 -4.54 12.45
CA GLN A 82 -15.86 -5.96 12.15
C GLN A 82 -17.37 -6.27 12.18
N ARG A 83 -18.10 -5.77 13.17
CA ARG A 83 -19.56 -5.96 13.26
C ARG A 83 -20.34 -5.35 12.10
N LEU A 84 -19.86 -4.27 11.46
CA LEU A 84 -20.50 -3.76 10.25
C LEU A 84 -20.38 -4.76 9.09
N ILE A 85 -19.21 -5.39 8.95
CA ILE A 85 -18.93 -6.40 7.92
C ILE A 85 -19.71 -7.69 8.21
N ASP A 86 -19.57 -8.24 9.42
CA ASP A 86 -20.15 -9.54 9.80
C ASP A 86 -21.68 -9.55 9.68
N ASN A 87 -22.31 -8.44 10.07
CA ASN A 87 -23.77 -8.28 10.00
C ASN A 87 -24.26 -7.80 8.63
N LYS A 88 -23.36 -7.69 7.64
CA LYS A 88 -23.67 -7.21 6.28
C LYS A 88 -24.41 -5.87 6.29
N LEU A 89 -23.96 -4.95 7.13
CA LEU A 89 -24.52 -3.61 7.26
C LEU A 89 -23.92 -2.62 6.24
N VAL A 90 -22.92 -3.08 5.49
CA VAL A 90 -22.28 -2.38 4.37
C VAL A 90 -22.21 -3.38 3.21
N GLU A 91 -22.75 -3.00 2.06
CA GLU A 91 -22.74 -3.86 0.88
C GLU A 91 -21.33 -3.99 0.29
N PRO A 92 -20.99 -5.15 -0.32
CA PRO A 92 -19.65 -5.36 -0.88
C PRO A 92 -19.24 -4.37 -1.98
N ASP A 93 -20.20 -3.79 -2.69
CA ASP A 93 -20.02 -2.79 -3.75
C ASP A 93 -20.16 -1.34 -3.27
N ASP A 94 -20.43 -1.12 -1.97
CA ASP A 94 -20.39 0.20 -1.36
C ASP A 94 -18.94 0.61 -1.02
N TYR A 95 -18.14 0.78 -2.08
CA TYR A 95 -16.72 1.13 -1.97
C TYR A 95 -16.50 2.42 -1.18
N LYS A 96 -17.42 3.38 -1.25
CA LYS A 96 -17.31 4.64 -0.52
C LYS A 96 -17.40 4.41 0.99
N THR A 97 -18.38 3.64 1.45
CA THR A 97 -18.51 3.31 2.87
C THR A 97 -17.36 2.42 3.34
N LEU A 98 -16.91 1.46 2.53
CA LEU A 98 -15.74 0.63 2.86
C LEU A 98 -14.46 1.46 2.97
N GLN A 99 -14.27 2.46 2.12
CA GLN A 99 -13.14 3.38 2.22
C GLN A 99 -13.24 4.31 3.43
N ALA A 100 -14.44 4.78 3.77
CA ALA A 100 -14.71 5.54 4.99
C ALA A 100 -14.43 4.71 6.26
N MET A 101 -14.77 3.41 6.25
CA MET A 101 -14.38 2.47 7.31
C MET A 101 -12.85 2.37 7.42
N GLY A 102 -12.14 2.39 6.29
CA GLY A 102 -10.68 2.47 6.23
C GLY A 102 -10.10 3.73 6.89
N ILE A 103 -10.79 4.87 6.82
CA ILE A 103 -10.39 6.09 7.55
C ILE A 103 -10.49 5.86 9.06
N VAL A 104 -11.57 5.25 9.56
CA VAL A 104 -11.72 4.93 10.98
C VAL A 104 -10.65 3.94 11.45
N LEU A 105 -10.34 2.92 10.64
CA LEU A 105 -9.22 2.00 10.90
C LEU A 105 -7.89 2.77 11.04
N GLY A 106 -7.61 3.68 10.10
CA GLY A 106 -6.41 4.51 10.15
C GLY A 106 -6.37 5.44 11.37
N ASN A 107 -7.51 5.97 11.80
CA ASN A 107 -7.62 6.78 13.02
C ASN A 107 -7.26 5.98 14.28
N VAL A 108 -7.63 4.70 14.35
CA VAL A 108 -7.21 3.80 15.45
C VAL A 108 -5.69 3.59 15.41
N MET A 109 -5.11 3.33 14.23
CA MET A 109 -3.65 3.19 14.06
C MET A 109 -2.90 4.46 14.49
N GLN A 110 -3.37 5.64 14.07
CA GLN A 110 -2.80 6.91 14.46
C GLN A 110 -2.94 7.15 15.98
N ALA A 111 -4.07 6.77 16.57
CA ALA A 111 -4.29 6.90 18.02
C ALA A 111 -3.33 6.00 18.82
N ASP A 112 -3.04 4.79 18.33
CA ASP A 112 -2.08 3.88 18.97
C ASP A 112 -0.62 4.36 18.82
N PHE A 113 -0.27 5.01 17.70
CA PHE A 113 1.11 5.40 17.39
C PHE A 113 1.28 6.88 17.06
N SER A 114 0.59 7.81 17.72
CA SER A 114 0.58 9.23 17.30
C SER A 114 1.95 9.94 17.32
N SER A 115 2.93 9.38 18.03
CA SER A 115 4.31 9.88 18.02
C SER A 115 5.07 9.48 16.75
N ALA A 116 4.67 8.43 16.05
CA ALA A 116 5.35 7.90 14.87
C ALA A 116 4.52 8.04 13.58
N LEU A 117 3.19 7.91 13.67
CA LEU A 117 2.28 7.93 12.53
C LEU A 117 1.57 9.27 12.39
N GLU A 118 1.51 9.77 11.15
CA GLU A 118 0.77 10.97 10.79
C GLU A 118 0.08 10.83 9.44
N TRP A 119 -1.10 11.43 9.32
CA TRP A 119 -1.80 11.46 8.04
C TRP A 119 -1.14 12.44 7.08
N LYS A 120 -0.95 12.01 5.84
CA LYS A 120 -0.38 12.78 4.74
C LYS A 120 -1.20 12.56 3.47
N VAL A 121 -1.04 13.48 2.53
CA VAL A 121 -1.41 13.26 1.14
C VAL A 121 -0.23 12.58 0.45
N TYR A 122 -0.47 11.40 -0.10
CA TYR A 122 0.49 10.66 -0.92
C TYR A 122 0.03 10.72 -2.37
N SER A 123 0.90 11.19 -3.26
CA SER A 123 0.62 11.24 -4.71
C SER A 123 1.70 10.53 -5.50
N ASP A 124 1.30 9.65 -6.41
CA ASP A 124 2.16 8.94 -7.36
C ASP A 124 1.52 8.90 -8.76
N GLU A 125 2.02 8.04 -9.64
CA GLU A 125 1.49 7.85 -11.00
C GLU A 125 0.07 7.25 -11.03
N LEU A 126 -0.33 6.53 -9.98
CA LEU A 126 -1.67 5.93 -9.86
C LEU A 126 -2.69 6.95 -9.35
N GLY A 127 -2.21 7.98 -8.65
CA GLY A 127 -2.99 9.16 -8.30
C GLY A 127 -2.72 9.62 -6.87
N ARG A 128 -3.72 10.32 -6.33
CA ARG A 128 -3.66 10.97 -5.02
C ARG A 128 -4.45 10.18 -3.99
N SER A 129 -3.84 9.88 -2.86
CA SER A 129 -4.45 9.15 -1.74
C SER A 129 -4.10 9.80 -0.41
N ARG A 130 -4.90 9.53 0.63
CA ARG A 130 -4.59 9.92 2.00
C ARG A 130 -4.04 8.69 2.72
N ALA A 131 -2.84 8.82 3.25
CA ALA A 131 -2.06 7.72 3.78
C ALA A 131 -1.56 8.04 5.19
N LEU A 132 -1.36 6.99 5.98
CA LEU A 132 -0.78 7.11 7.32
C LEU A 132 0.71 6.81 7.23
N CYS A 133 1.54 7.84 7.29
CA CYS A 133 2.98 7.75 7.05
C CYS A 133 3.77 7.83 8.35
N ILE A 134 4.93 7.18 8.35
CA ILE A 134 5.95 7.37 9.38
C ILE A 134 6.50 8.79 9.27
N ARG A 135 6.58 9.50 10.39
CA ARG A 135 7.19 10.85 10.45
C ARG A 135 8.61 10.83 9.86
N ASN A 136 8.90 11.77 8.98
CA ASN A 136 10.19 11.93 8.31
C ASN A 136 10.62 10.73 7.44
N SER A 137 9.66 9.92 6.96
CA SER A 137 9.92 8.79 6.05
C SER A 137 8.88 8.77 4.92
N ALA A 138 9.21 8.06 3.85
CA ALA A 138 8.28 7.77 2.74
C ALA A 138 7.45 6.49 2.96
N ASN A 139 7.64 5.80 4.10
CA ASN A 139 6.91 4.59 4.43
C ASN A 139 5.50 4.92 4.93
N CYS A 140 4.49 4.46 4.19
CA CYS A 140 3.09 4.78 4.44
C CYS A 140 2.20 3.53 4.39
N LEU A 141 1.18 3.54 5.24
CA LEU A 141 0.05 2.62 5.20
C LEU A 141 -1.12 3.29 4.48
N PHE A 142 -1.92 2.50 3.76
CA PHE A 142 -3.10 2.97 3.03
C PHE A 142 -4.39 2.38 3.61
N PRO A 143 -4.73 2.70 4.88
CA PRO A 143 -5.85 2.07 5.57
C PRO A 143 -7.20 2.31 4.87
N ILE A 144 -7.32 3.41 4.11
CA ILE A 144 -8.49 3.72 3.28
C ILE A 144 -8.88 2.56 2.36
N THR A 145 -7.91 1.88 1.72
CA THR A 145 -8.21 0.80 0.75
C THR A 145 -8.02 -0.60 1.33
N MET A 146 -7.52 -0.74 2.56
CA MET A 146 -7.20 -2.06 3.13
C MET A 146 -8.43 -2.98 3.26
N LEU A 147 -9.59 -2.42 3.64
CA LEU A 147 -10.83 -3.17 3.80
C LEU A 147 -11.53 -3.40 2.46
N GLU A 148 -11.70 -2.33 1.69
CA GLU A 148 -12.37 -2.34 0.39
C GLU A 148 -11.73 -3.37 -0.57
N ARG A 149 -10.41 -3.34 -0.78
CA ARG A 149 -9.72 -4.28 -1.68
C ARG A 149 -9.92 -5.76 -1.32
N ARG A 150 -10.09 -6.07 -0.04
CA ARG A 150 -10.36 -7.45 0.42
C ARG A 150 -11.79 -7.86 0.09
N VAL A 151 -12.74 -6.99 0.39
CA VAL A 151 -14.16 -7.21 0.07
C VAL A 151 -14.36 -7.32 -1.45
N GLU A 152 -13.74 -6.46 -2.23
CA GLU A 152 -13.73 -6.50 -3.70
C GLU A 152 -13.18 -7.84 -4.23
N SER A 153 -12.16 -8.39 -3.57
CA SER A 153 -11.60 -9.70 -3.91
C SER A 153 -12.43 -10.89 -3.41
N GLY A 154 -13.62 -10.66 -2.85
CA GLY A 154 -14.48 -11.69 -2.25
C GLY A 154 -13.95 -12.27 -0.94
N ILE A 155 -12.96 -11.61 -0.31
CA ILE A 155 -12.36 -12.04 0.95
C ILE A 155 -13.09 -11.35 2.09
N HIS A 156 -13.61 -12.13 3.03
CA HIS A 156 -14.18 -11.62 4.27
C HIS A 156 -13.06 -11.03 5.16
N PRO A 157 -13.01 -9.70 5.40
CA PRO A 157 -11.91 -9.09 6.15
C PRO A 157 -11.96 -9.44 7.64
N ASP A 158 -10.79 -9.73 8.23
CA ASP A 158 -10.57 -9.69 9.67
C ASP A 158 -9.88 -8.37 10.03
N VAL A 159 -10.65 -7.43 10.56
CA VAL A 159 -10.21 -6.05 10.83
C VAL A 159 -9.07 -6.02 11.85
N LYS A 160 -9.09 -6.89 12.86
CA LYS A 160 -8.02 -6.94 13.87
C LYS A 160 -6.72 -7.49 13.30
N LYS A 161 -6.83 -8.55 12.49
CA LYS A 161 -5.68 -9.12 11.79
C LYS A 161 -5.06 -8.10 10.83
N ILE A 162 -5.89 -7.40 10.05
CA ILE A 162 -5.44 -6.34 9.12
C ILE A 162 -4.72 -5.23 9.88
N TYR A 163 -5.30 -4.80 10.99
CA TYR A 163 -4.67 -3.82 11.88
C TYR A 163 -3.28 -4.32 12.34
N HIS A 164 -3.20 -5.55 12.86
CA HIS A 164 -1.95 -6.10 13.39
C HIS A 164 -0.88 -6.27 12.32
N GLU A 165 -1.22 -6.85 11.17
CA GLU A 165 -0.30 -7.05 10.04
C GLU A 165 0.22 -5.72 9.48
N ALA A 166 -0.65 -4.71 9.37
CA ALA A 166 -0.25 -3.37 8.94
C ALA A 166 0.77 -2.75 9.90
N ILE A 167 0.54 -2.86 11.21
CA ILE A 167 1.47 -2.35 12.22
C ILE A 167 2.79 -3.12 12.22
N LEU A 168 2.75 -4.46 12.12
CA LEU A 168 3.96 -5.28 12.03
C LEU A 168 4.80 -4.93 10.79
N SER A 169 4.16 -4.61 9.66
CA SER A 169 4.88 -4.20 8.45
C SER A 169 5.68 -2.89 8.63
N MET A 170 5.38 -2.12 9.68
CA MET A 170 6.05 -0.86 10.03
C MET A 170 6.95 -0.99 11.26
N GLU A 171 7.13 -2.20 11.83
CA GLU A 171 7.79 -2.42 13.12
C GLU A 171 9.14 -1.70 13.26
N GLU A 172 9.96 -1.68 12.20
CA GLU A 172 11.28 -1.05 12.19
C GLU A 172 11.26 0.45 12.49
N HIS A 173 10.12 1.11 12.24
CA HIS A 173 9.95 2.55 12.39
C HIS A 173 9.11 2.94 13.62
N LEU A 174 8.54 1.96 14.31
CA LEU A 174 7.66 2.20 15.44
C LEU A 174 8.47 2.30 16.74
N PRO A 175 7.96 3.05 17.74
CA PRO A 175 8.60 3.13 19.04
C PRO A 175 8.72 1.72 19.64
N ARG A 176 9.89 1.41 20.21
CA ARG A 176 10.16 0.14 20.85
C ARG A 176 10.23 0.31 22.36
N LEU A 177 9.83 -0.74 23.09
CA LEU A 177 10.01 -0.80 24.53
C LEU A 177 11.51 -0.87 24.88
N PRO A 178 11.92 -0.30 26.03
CA PRO A 178 13.28 -0.46 26.54
C PRO A 178 13.68 -1.94 26.65
N TYR A 179 14.98 -2.22 26.58
CA TYR A 179 15.56 -3.55 26.76
C TYR A 179 15.07 -4.61 25.75
N GLY A 180 14.66 -4.20 24.55
CA GLY A 180 14.28 -5.12 23.47
C GLY A 180 12.86 -5.68 23.58
N GLY A 181 11.97 -5.05 24.36
CA GLY A 181 10.61 -5.52 24.61
C GLY A 181 9.61 -5.48 23.43
N GLY A 182 10.07 -5.29 22.19
CA GLY A 182 9.19 -5.20 21.01
C GLY A 182 8.54 -3.82 20.82
N ILE A 183 7.40 -3.79 20.12
CA ILE A 183 6.67 -2.56 19.78
C ILE A 183 6.00 -1.95 21.03
N MET A 184 6.18 -0.65 21.24
CA MET A 184 5.51 0.13 22.28
C MET A 184 4.13 0.59 21.79
N TYR A 185 3.09 -0.18 22.12
CA TYR A 185 1.70 0.21 21.92
C TYR A 185 1.24 1.22 22.97
N ARG A 186 0.34 2.12 22.58
CA ARG A 186 -0.29 3.08 23.51
C ARG A 186 -1.65 2.63 24.00
N LEU A 187 -2.47 2.05 23.11
CA LEU A 187 -3.83 1.63 23.44
C LEU A 187 -3.82 0.29 24.19
N PRO A 188 -4.74 0.08 25.15
CA PRO A 188 -4.84 -1.17 25.89
C PRO A 188 -5.31 -2.31 24.97
N ARG A 189 -4.68 -3.48 25.09
CA ARG A 189 -4.87 -4.67 24.24
C ARG A 189 -5.84 -5.68 24.81
#